data_AF-A0A7V3YMQ8-F1
#
_entry.id   AF-A0A7V3YMQ8-F1
#
_cell.length_a   1.000
_cell.length_b   1.000
_cell.length_c   1.000
_cell.angle_alpha   90.00
_cell.angle_beta   90.00
_cell.angle_gamma   90.00
#
_symmetry.space_group_name_H-M   'P 1'
#
loop_
_entity.id
_entity.type
_entity.pdbx_description
1 polymer ?
#
loop_
_entity_poly.entity_id
_entity_poly.type
_entity_poly.pdbx_seq_one_letter_code
_entity_poly.pdbx_strand_id
1 'polypeptide(L)'
;LDKQVDHEGVDLVEVTNREGSRELVRHLLRLGHRRIGIIAGPQDTSTGRERLLGALEAAKEEGIPREKLLVFEGDFFKESGAQAVRKFLSLPFPPSVIFACNYSMGIGAFEAIKDLGLRIPGDIGFAIFDDLPWFAYLSPPLTAVF
;
A
#
# COMPACT_ATOMS: atom_id res chain seq x y z
N LEU A 1 5.36 22.32 20.06
CA LEU A 1 4.21 23.23 20.25
C LEU A 1 3.37 23.12 18.99
N ASP A 2 2.35 22.27 19.03
CA ASP A 2 1.36 22.14 17.96
C ASP A 2 0.58 23.44 17.82
N LYS A 3 0.41 23.90 16.58
CA LYS A 3 -0.59 24.91 16.24
C LYS A 3 -1.69 24.20 15.46
N GLN A 4 -2.79 23.92 16.14
CA GLN A 4 -4.09 23.72 15.50
C GLN A 4 -4.44 25.01 14.76
N VAL A 5 -4.72 24.90 13.47
CA VAL A 5 -5.32 25.96 12.67
C VAL A 5 -6.75 25.50 12.39
N ASP A 6 -7.71 26.19 12.98
CA ASP A 6 -9.13 26.05 12.67
C ASP A 6 -9.37 26.44 11.22
N HIS A 7 -9.86 25.50 10.42
CA HIS A 7 -10.44 25.78 9.11
C HIS A 7 -11.91 25.40 9.15
N GLU A 8 -12.75 26.40 9.44
CA GLU A 8 -14.20 26.32 9.29
C GLU A 8 -14.55 26.00 7.82
N GLY A 9 -15.29 24.91 7.59
CA GLY A 9 -16.12 24.75 6.39
C GLY A 9 -15.56 23.93 5.22
N VAL A 10 -14.57 23.06 5.45
CA VAL A 10 -14.28 21.95 4.52
C VAL A 10 -14.30 20.67 5.35
N ASP A 11 -15.14 19.71 5.00
CA ASP A 11 -15.02 18.32 5.50
C ASP A 11 -13.71 17.76 4.92
N LEU A 12 -12.58 18.16 5.52
CA LEU A 12 -11.32 17.50 5.30
C LEU A 12 -11.43 16.18 6.05
N VAL A 13 -11.89 15.14 5.35
CA VAL A 13 -11.77 13.78 5.86
C VAL A 13 -10.27 13.49 5.90
N GLU A 14 -9.63 13.81 7.03
CA GLU A 14 -8.30 13.31 7.35
C GLU A 14 -8.40 11.80 7.49
N VAL A 15 -8.21 11.10 6.36
CA VAL A 15 -8.14 9.65 6.37
C VAL A 15 -6.86 9.28 7.12
N THR A 16 -7.02 8.72 8.31
CA THR A 16 -5.89 8.24 9.11
C THR A 16 -5.11 7.17 8.34
N ASN A 17 -3.82 7.01 8.66
CA ASN A 17 -2.95 5.97 8.07
C ASN A 17 -3.58 4.58 8.09
N ARG A 18 -4.26 4.23 9.18
CA ARG A 18 -4.94 2.95 9.35
C ARG A 18 -6.18 2.85 8.49
N GLU A 19 -7.05 3.86 8.53
CA GLU A 19 -8.29 3.86 7.76
C GLU A 19 -8.02 3.83 6.25
N GLY A 20 -7.09 4.65 5.78
CA GLY A 20 -6.78 4.71 4.35
C GLY A 20 -6.18 3.41 3.85
N SER A 21 -5.27 2.81 4.63
CA SER A 21 -4.71 1.51 4.26
C SER A 21 -5.76 0.39 4.31
N ARG A 22 -6.72 0.48 5.23
CA ARG A 22 -7.85 -0.46 5.30
C ARG A 22 -8.73 -0.35 4.07
N GLU A 23 -9.14 0.85 3.68
CA GLU A 23 -9.97 1.08 2.49
C GLU A 23 -9.26 0.68 1.20
N LEU A 24 -7.95 0.96 1.08
CA LEU A 24 -7.15 0.52 -0.05
C LEU A 24 -7.17 -1.01 -0.20
N VAL A 25 -6.89 -1.73 0.89
CA VAL A 25 -6.87 -3.20 0.84
C VAL A 25 -8.27 -3.76 0.62
N ARG A 26 -9.32 -3.20 1.23
CA ARG A 26 -10.72 -3.57 0.91
C ARG A 26 -11.00 -3.39 -0.58
N HIS A 27 -10.55 -2.31 -1.20
CA HIS A 27 -10.71 -2.08 -2.63
C HIS A 27 -10.01 -3.16 -3.47
N LEU A 28 -8.75 -3.49 -3.18
CA LEU A 28 -8.02 -4.58 -3.85
C LEU A 28 -8.75 -5.92 -3.71
N LEU A 29 -9.30 -6.21 -2.54
CA LEU A 29 -10.10 -7.41 -2.30
C LEU A 29 -11.41 -7.39 -3.10
N ARG A 30 -12.10 -6.26 -3.23
CA ARG A 30 -13.30 -6.12 -4.08
C ARG A 30 -13.00 -6.35 -5.56
N LEU A 31 -11.80 -5.99 -6.03
CA LEU A 31 -11.33 -6.30 -7.39
C LEU A 31 -11.00 -7.78 -7.61
N GLY A 32 -11.08 -8.62 -6.58
CA GLY A 32 -10.88 -10.06 -6.69
C GLY A 32 -9.49 -10.54 -6.30
N HIS A 33 -8.57 -9.63 -5.91
CA HIS A 33 -7.29 -10.06 -5.35
C HIS A 33 -7.51 -10.81 -4.03
N ARG A 34 -6.78 -11.91 -3.84
CA ARG A 34 -6.89 -12.74 -2.62
C ARG A 34 -5.55 -13.01 -1.96
N ARG A 35 -4.45 -12.71 -2.65
CA ARG A 35 -3.07 -12.85 -2.18
C ARG A 35 -2.32 -11.58 -2.51
N ILE A 36 -1.98 -10.83 -1.48
CA ILE A 36 -1.50 -9.45 -1.58
C ILE A 36 -0.08 -9.41 -1.01
N GLY A 37 0.87 -8.86 -1.78
CA GLY A 37 2.19 -8.49 -1.29
C GLY A 37 2.11 -7.11 -0.66
N ILE A 38 2.43 -6.97 0.62
CA ILE A 38 2.41 -5.71 1.35
C ILE A 38 3.85 -5.32 1.66
N ILE A 39 4.30 -4.20 1.11
CA ILE A 39 5.58 -3.58 1.45
C ILE A 39 5.30 -2.58 2.58
N ALA A 40 5.40 -3.06 3.82
CA ALA A 40 5.19 -2.28 5.02
C ALA A 40 6.41 -1.38 5.30
N GLY A 41 6.20 -0.28 6.03
CA GLY A 41 7.31 0.50 6.58
C GLY A 41 7.88 -0.11 7.87
N PRO A 42 8.88 0.54 8.48
CA PRO A 42 9.42 0.15 9.79
C PRO A 42 8.33 0.09 10.87
N GLN A 43 8.30 -1.00 11.62
CA GLN A 43 7.28 -1.24 12.65
C GLN A 43 7.58 -0.54 14.00
N ASP A 44 8.71 0.17 14.09
CA ASP A 44 9.01 1.09 15.19
C ASP A 44 8.36 2.48 14.99
N THR A 45 7.91 2.81 13.77
CA THR A 45 7.19 4.06 13.45
C THR A 45 5.67 3.92 13.58
N SER A 46 4.97 5.01 13.94
CA SER A 46 3.51 5.04 13.96
C SER A 46 2.93 4.81 12.56
N THR A 47 3.43 5.51 11.54
CA THR A 47 2.96 5.39 10.16
C THR A 47 3.10 3.96 9.63
N GLY A 48 4.26 3.32 9.82
CA GLY A 48 4.50 1.96 9.35
C GLY A 48 3.60 0.93 10.05
N ARG A 49 3.39 1.08 11.37
CA ARG A 49 2.46 0.23 12.13
C ARG A 49 1.02 0.44 11.71
N GLU A 50 0.54 1.68 11.69
CA GLU A 50 -0.88 1.97 11.44
C GLU A 50 -1.33 1.53 10.04
N ARG A 51 -0.49 1.74 9.01
CA ARG A 51 -0.81 1.26 7.65
C ARG A 51 -0.86 -0.27 7.58
N LEU A 52 0.11 -0.96 8.18
CA LEU A 52 0.07 -2.41 8.22
C LEU A 52 -1.16 -2.92 8.99
N LEU A 53 -1.49 -2.33 10.13
CA LEU A 53 -2.68 -2.69 10.91
C LEU A 53 -3.97 -2.54 10.09
N GLY A 54 -4.13 -1.43 9.38
CA GLY A 54 -5.29 -1.20 8.52
C GLY A 54 -5.41 -2.25 7.41
N ALA A 55 -4.29 -2.59 6.77
CA ALA A 55 -4.25 -3.65 5.76
C ALA A 55 -4.63 -5.03 6.32
N LEU A 56 -4.12 -5.38 7.52
CA LEU A 56 -4.44 -6.64 8.19
C LEU A 56 -5.92 -6.70 8.62
N GLU A 57 -6.49 -5.57 9.05
CA GLU A 57 -7.90 -5.45 9.42
C GLU A 57 -8.82 -5.68 8.24
N ALA A 58 -8.56 -5.03 7.10
CA ALA A 58 -9.34 -5.23 5.88
C ALA A 58 -9.36 -6.70 5.48
N ALA A 59 -8.21 -7.38 5.51
CA ALA A 59 -8.14 -8.80 5.20
C ALA A 59 -8.92 -9.65 6.20
N LYS A 60 -8.82 -9.36 7.50
CA LYS A 60 -9.57 -10.08 8.54
C LYS A 60 -11.08 -9.92 8.36
N GLU A 61 -11.55 -8.70 8.09
CA GLU A 61 -12.96 -8.37 7.88
C GLU A 61 -13.54 -9.09 6.65
N GLU A 62 -12.76 -9.21 5.58
CA GLU A 62 -13.12 -9.89 4.33
C GLU A 62 -12.84 -11.41 4.35
N GLY A 63 -12.45 -11.96 5.52
CA GLY A 63 -12.21 -13.40 5.70
C GLY A 63 -10.97 -13.94 4.96
N ILE A 64 -10.01 -13.08 4.62
CA ILE A 64 -8.75 -13.46 4.00
C ILE A 64 -7.78 -13.98 5.06
N PRO A 65 -7.30 -15.23 4.93
CA PRO A 65 -6.33 -15.78 5.87
C PRO A 65 -5.01 -14.98 5.91
N ARG A 66 -4.41 -14.85 7.09
CA ARG A 66 -3.21 -14.03 7.33
C ARG A 66 -2.03 -14.42 6.45
N GLU A 67 -1.88 -15.70 6.13
CA GLU A 67 -0.84 -16.26 5.26
C GLU A 67 -0.97 -15.84 3.79
N LYS A 68 -2.13 -15.31 3.40
CA LYS A 68 -2.33 -14.71 2.09
C LYS A 68 -1.88 -13.25 2.01
N LEU A 69 -1.59 -12.62 3.15
CA LEU A 69 -0.92 -11.33 3.23
C LEU A 69 0.58 -11.53 3.38
N LEU A 70 1.29 -11.41 2.27
CA LEU A 70 2.74 -11.52 2.22
C LEU A 70 3.35 -10.20 2.63
N VAL A 71 3.89 -10.11 3.85
CA VAL A 71 4.43 -8.87 4.37
C VAL A 71 5.95 -8.84 4.21
N PHE A 72 6.45 -7.76 3.62
CA PHE A 72 7.85 -7.37 3.64
C PHE A 72 7.97 -6.08 4.45
N GLU A 73 8.77 -6.10 5.52
CA GLU A 73 9.08 -4.89 6.29
C GLU A 73 10.25 -4.17 5.60
N GLY A 74 9.94 -3.03 5.00
CA GLY A 74 10.90 -2.12 4.38
C GLY A 74 11.29 -0.98 5.32
N ASP A 75 12.05 -0.03 4.77
CA ASP A 75 12.69 1.04 5.53
C ASP A 75 12.21 2.44 5.10
N PHE A 76 11.11 2.51 4.36
CA PHE A 76 10.60 3.70 3.66
C PHE A 76 11.48 4.23 2.53
N PHE A 77 12.56 3.54 2.15
CA PHE A 77 13.40 3.91 1.02
C PHE A 77 13.11 3.08 -0.22
N LYS A 78 13.54 3.61 -1.36
CA LYS A 78 13.32 3.02 -2.68
C LYS A 78 13.86 1.58 -2.77
N GLU A 79 15.06 1.34 -2.23
CA GLU A 79 15.71 0.04 -2.35
C GLU A 79 14.92 -1.09 -1.66
N SER A 80 14.30 -0.83 -0.50
CA SER A 80 13.49 -1.86 0.17
C SER A 80 12.25 -2.23 -0.64
N GLY A 81 11.71 -1.29 -1.43
CA GLY A 81 10.64 -1.56 -2.38
C GLY A 81 11.04 -2.55 -3.47
N ALA A 82 12.22 -2.34 -4.07
CA ALA A 82 12.76 -3.23 -5.10
C ALA A 82 13.08 -4.63 -4.53
N GLN A 83 13.66 -4.70 -3.34
CA GLN A 83 13.93 -5.97 -2.64
C GLN A 83 12.65 -6.76 -2.36
N ALA A 84 11.59 -6.09 -1.92
CA ALA A 84 10.31 -6.72 -1.64
C ALA A 84 9.71 -7.38 -2.89
N VAL A 85 9.74 -6.69 -4.04
CA VAL A 85 9.28 -7.23 -5.32
C VAL A 85 10.03 -8.51 -5.68
N ARG A 86 11.37 -8.46 -5.65
CA ARG A 86 12.20 -9.65 -5.94
C ARG A 86 11.86 -10.81 -5.03
N LYS A 87 11.66 -10.55 -3.72
CA LYS A 87 11.27 -11.59 -2.74
C LYS A 87 9.88 -12.15 -3.01
N PHE A 88 8.90 -11.31 -3.31
CA PHE A 88 7.53 -11.76 -3.55
C PHE A 88 7.42 -12.57 -4.83
N LEU A 89 8.08 -12.13 -5.90
CA LEU A 89 8.03 -12.78 -7.21
C LEU A 89 8.90 -14.05 -7.28
N SER A 90 9.82 -14.26 -6.34
CA SER A 90 10.56 -15.52 -6.22
C SER A 90 9.78 -16.63 -5.50
N LEU A 91 8.59 -16.34 -4.96
CA LEU A 91 7.78 -17.35 -4.26
C LEU A 91 7.15 -18.34 -5.26
N PRO A 92 6.95 -19.62 -4.89
CA PRO A 92 6.23 -20.57 -5.74
C PRO A 92 4.81 -20.11 -6.12
N PHE A 93 4.18 -19.37 -5.20
CA PHE A 93 2.88 -18.73 -5.41
C PHE A 93 3.02 -17.23 -5.07
N PRO A 94 3.38 -16.39 -6.06
CA PRO A 94 3.53 -14.95 -5.88
C PRO A 94 2.17 -14.28 -5.62
N PRO A 95 2.15 -13.04 -5.09
CA PRO A 95 0.92 -12.27 -4.98
C PRO A 95 0.42 -11.83 -6.36
N SER A 96 -0.89 -11.61 -6.50
CA SER A 96 -1.46 -11.04 -7.74
C SER A 96 -1.50 -9.51 -7.74
N VAL A 97 -1.26 -8.89 -6.58
CA VAL A 97 -1.13 -7.44 -6.42
C VAL A 97 -0.10 -7.12 -5.35
N ILE A 98 0.69 -6.08 -5.58
CA ILE A 98 1.61 -5.52 -4.58
C ILE A 98 1.08 -4.16 -4.12
N PHE A 99 0.96 -4.00 -2.81
CA PHE A 99 0.63 -2.76 -2.14
C PHE A 99 1.87 -2.21 -1.41
N ALA A 100 2.36 -1.06 -1.81
CA ALA A 100 3.44 -0.35 -1.14
C ALA A 100 2.90 0.70 -0.17
N CYS A 101 3.28 0.62 1.11
CA CYS A 101 2.75 1.50 2.15
C CYS A 101 3.34 2.92 2.13
N ASN A 102 4.24 3.29 1.22
CA ASN A 102 4.61 4.68 0.97
C ASN A 102 5.10 4.90 -0.47
N TYR A 103 5.17 6.16 -0.88
CA TYR A 103 5.63 6.58 -2.20
C TYR A 103 7.03 6.06 -2.57
N SER A 104 8.04 6.27 -1.71
CA SER A 104 9.43 5.92 -2.04
C SER A 104 9.62 4.42 -2.28
N MET A 105 9.10 3.56 -1.40
CA MET A 105 9.10 2.10 -1.62
C MET A 105 8.26 1.74 -2.84
N GLY A 106 7.16 2.46 -3.09
CA GLY A 106 6.33 2.33 -4.28
C GLY A 106 7.11 2.52 -5.57
N ILE A 107 7.90 3.59 -5.68
CA ILE A 107 8.75 3.84 -6.86
C ILE A 107 9.75 2.70 -7.07
N GLY A 108 10.42 2.24 -6.01
CA GLY A 108 11.37 1.13 -6.12
C GLY A 108 10.71 -0.18 -6.50
N ALA A 109 9.51 -0.44 -5.99
CA ALA A 109 8.73 -1.60 -6.37
C ALA A 109 8.28 -1.53 -7.84
N PHE A 110 7.76 -0.38 -8.27
CA PHE A 110 7.33 -0.16 -9.64
C PHE A 110 8.47 -0.39 -10.64
N GLU A 111 9.63 0.22 -10.40
CA GLU A 111 10.81 0.03 -11.25
C GLU A 111 11.26 -1.44 -11.28
N ALA A 112 11.31 -2.12 -10.13
CA ALA A 112 11.68 -3.53 -10.08
C ALA A 112 10.69 -4.44 -10.83
N ILE A 113 9.39 -4.15 -10.81
CA ILE A 113 8.40 -4.88 -11.61
C ILE A 113 8.68 -4.67 -13.12
N LYS A 114 8.99 -3.43 -13.52
CA LYS A 114 9.32 -3.10 -14.91
C LYS A 114 10.62 -3.75 -15.38
N ASP A 115 11.65 -3.78 -14.54
CA ASP A 115 12.95 -4.42 -14.84
C ASP A 115 12.81 -5.93 -15.04
N LEU A 116 11.82 -6.55 -14.39
CA LEU A 116 11.46 -7.95 -14.58
C LEU A 116 10.59 -8.20 -15.83
N GLY A 117 10.29 -7.15 -16.61
CA GLY A 117 9.51 -7.23 -17.84
C GLY A 117 8.00 -7.44 -17.64
N LEU A 118 7.49 -7.25 -16.42
CA LEU A 118 6.07 -7.44 -16.11
C LEU A 118 5.24 -6.18 -16.38
N ARG A 119 4.01 -6.39 -16.85
CA ARG A 119 3.03 -5.33 -17.08
C ARG A 119 2.15 -5.12 -15.85
N ILE A 120 1.81 -3.86 -15.60
CA ILE A 120 0.83 -3.41 -14.62
C ILE A 120 -0.29 -2.75 -15.46
N PRO A 121 -1.57 -3.18 -15.38
CA PRO A 121 -2.13 -4.28 -14.58
C PRO A 121 -1.77 -5.69 -15.04
N GLY A 122 -1.37 -5.81 -16.31
CA GLY A 122 -1.64 -7.01 -17.10
C GLY A 122 -1.09 -8.33 -16.54
N ASP A 123 0.03 -8.28 -15.83
CA ASP A 123 0.68 -9.44 -15.24
C ASP A 123 0.67 -9.38 -13.70
N ILE A 124 0.69 -8.19 -13.11
CA ILE A 124 0.58 -7.96 -11.66
C ILE A 124 -0.10 -6.62 -11.38
N GLY A 125 -1.05 -6.62 -10.44
CA GLY A 125 -1.67 -5.39 -9.95
C GLY A 125 -0.73 -4.60 -9.04
N PHE A 126 -0.93 -3.29 -8.93
CA PHE A 126 -0.07 -2.47 -8.09
C PHE A 126 -0.82 -1.33 -7.39
N ALA A 127 -0.49 -1.08 -6.13
CA ALA A 127 -1.08 0.03 -5.38
C ALA A 127 -0.02 0.69 -4.50
N ILE A 128 -0.12 2.00 -4.34
CA ILE A 128 0.76 2.77 -3.48
C ILE A 128 -0.10 3.61 -2.53
N PHE A 129 0.27 3.62 -1.26
CA PHE A 129 -0.20 4.63 -0.32
C PHE A 129 0.65 5.88 -0.48
N ASP A 130 0.03 7.03 -0.73
CA ASP A 130 0.74 8.29 -0.88
C ASP A 130 0.06 9.40 -0.07
N ASP A 131 0.87 10.24 0.58
CA ASP A 131 0.45 11.38 1.39
C ASP A 131 0.71 12.72 0.68
N LEU A 132 1.15 12.71 -0.59
CA LEU A 132 1.53 13.95 -1.26
C LEU A 132 0.34 14.92 -1.34
N PRO A 133 0.46 16.15 -0.79
CA PRO A 133 -0.65 17.11 -0.65
C PRO A 133 -1.36 17.47 -1.96
N TRP A 134 -0.69 17.30 -3.09
CA TRP A 134 -1.21 17.64 -4.42
C TRP A 134 -2.14 16.56 -5.01
N PHE A 135 -2.17 15.34 -4.45
CA PHE A 135 -3.07 14.27 -4.89
C PHE A 135 -4.47 14.35 -4.28
N ALA A 136 -4.70 15.18 -3.24
CA ALA A 136 -6.03 15.50 -2.73
C ALA A 136 -6.95 16.15 -3.80
N TYR A 137 -6.36 16.68 -4.88
CA TYR A 137 -7.08 17.23 -6.03
C TYR A 137 -7.36 16.19 -7.13
N LEU A 138 -6.85 14.97 -7.00
CA LEU A 138 -7.14 13.87 -7.89
C LEU A 138 -8.20 12.99 -7.22
N SER A 139 -9.35 12.83 -7.86
CA SER A 139 -10.45 12.03 -7.32
C SER A 139 -10.45 10.66 -8.01
N PRO A 140 -10.17 9.55 -7.31
CA PRO A 140 -9.98 9.44 -5.85
C PRO A 140 -8.55 9.76 -5.39
N PRO A 141 -8.36 10.27 -4.14
CA PRO A 141 -7.06 10.62 -3.54
C PRO A 141 -6.20 9.38 -3.17
N LEU A 142 -6.36 8.30 -3.91
CA LEU A 142 -5.71 7.02 -3.70
C LEU A 142 -5.20 6.55 -5.06
N THR A 143 -3.89 6.56 -5.26
CA THR A 143 -3.31 6.12 -6.54
C THR A 143 -3.39 4.59 -6.62
N ALA A 144 -4.53 4.09 -7.10
CA ALA A 144 -4.69 2.72 -7.57
C ALA A 144 -4.29 2.69 -9.05
N VAL A 145 -3.12 2.14 -9.37
CA VAL A 145 -2.80 1.80 -10.76
C VAL A 145 -3.10 0.32 -10.91
N PHE A 146 -4.32 0.03 -11.38
CA PHE A 146 -4.77 -1.32 -11.73
C PHE A 146 -3.64 -2.08 -12.39
#